data_AF-A0A183HTL9-F1
#
_entry.id   AF-A0A183HTL9-F1
#
_cell.length_a   1.000
_cell.length_b   1.000
_cell.length_c   1.000
_cell.angle_alpha   90.00
_cell.angle_beta   90.00
_cell.angle_gamma   90.00
#
_symmetry.space_group_name_H-M   'P 1'
#
loop_
_entity.id
_entity.type
_entity.pdbx_description
1 polymer ?
#
loop_
_entity_poly.entity_id
_entity_poly.type
_entity_poly.pdbx_seq_one_letter_code
_entity_poly.pdbx_strand_id
1 'polypeptide(L)'
;MGLFGDPTYVNVCNLPAALGLDRQPWYHGEMERATAESMLRHEGDFLVRASPNTANNFVLSGIANSVAKHFLLLDENDQKVKFFL
;
A
#
# COMPACT_ATOMS: atom_id res chain seq x y z
N MET A 1 24.53 3.81 10.32
CA MET A 1 23.29 3.25 10.91
C MET A 1 22.32 2.98 9.75
N GLY A 2 22.67 2.04 8.88
CA GLY A 2 21.86 1.66 7.73
C GLY A 2 21.33 0.27 7.98
N LEU A 3 20.02 0.10 7.99
CA LEU A 3 19.37 -1.21 8.07
C LEU A 3 19.40 -1.86 6.67
N PHE A 4 20.60 -2.16 6.18
CA PHE A 4 20.81 -3.01 5.02
C PHE A 4 21.37 -4.34 5.55
N GLY A 5 20.49 -5.31 5.82
CA GLY A 5 20.95 -6.63 6.28
C GLY A 5 19.98 -7.45 7.12
N ASP A 6 18.72 -7.03 7.33
CA ASP A 6 17.74 -7.91 7.98
C ASP A 6 17.18 -8.91 6.95
N PRO A 7 17.38 -10.23 7.13
CA PRO A 7 16.87 -11.28 6.23
C PRO A 7 15.32 -11.36 6.19
N THR A 8 14.62 -10.59 7.02
CA THR A 8 13.14 -10.50 7.03
C THR A 8 12.57 -9.34 6.20
N TYR A 9 13.42 -8.46 5.63
CA TYR A 9 12.96 -7.38 4.75
C TYR A 9 12.54 -7.94 3.39
N VAL A 10 11.24 -8.10 3.19
CA VAL A 10 10.66 -8.47 1.90
C VAL A 10 9.99 -7.23 1.31
N ASN A 11 10.44 -6.79 0.13
CA ASN A 11 9.68 -5.78 -0.58
C ASN A 11 8.35 -6.42 -1.01
N VAL A 12 7.23 -5.93 -0.45
CA VAL A 12 5.88 -6.44 -0.74
C VAL A 12 5.54 -6.38 -2.24
N CYS A 13 6.16 -5.46 -2.98
CA CYS A 13 6.02 -5.35 -4.43
C CYS A 13 6.61 -6.56 -5.19
N ASN A 14 7.51 -7.33 -4.56
CA ASN A 14 8.13 -8.52 -5.16
C ASN A 14 7.38 -9.82 -4.84
N LEU A 15 6.31 -9.75 -4.04
CA LEU A 15 5.49 -10.92 -3.72
C LEU A 15 4.64 -11.34 -4.91
N PRO A 16 4.32 -12.64 -5.08
CA PRO A 16 3.37 -13.10 -6.09
C PRO A 16 2.00 -12.40 -6.02
N ALA A 17 1.58 -11.98 -4.83
CA ALA A 17 0.34 -11.22 -4.62
C ALA A 17 0.35 -9.83 -5.29
N ALA A 18 1.54 -9.29 -5.61
CA ALA A 18 1.69 -8.01 -6.30
C ALA A 18 1.60 -8.12 -7.83
N LEU A 19 1.64 -9.35 -8.38
CA LEU A 19 1.66 -9.55 -9.83
C LEU A 19 0.40 -8.99 -10.50
N GLY A 20 0.60 -8.09 -11.46
CA GLY A 20 -0.47 -7.46 -12.23
C GLY A 20 -1.14 -6.26 -11.54
N LEU A 21 -0.74 -5.93 -10.31
CA LEU A 21 -1.19 -4.70 -9.64
C LEU A 21 -0.66 -3.45 -10.35
N ASP A 22 0.54 -3.50 -10.94
CA ASP A 22 1.16 -2.43 -11.73
C ASP A 22 0.30 -1.97 -12.92
N ARG A 23 -0.64 -2.81 -13.37
CA ARG A 23 -1.58 -2.51 -14.45
C ARG A 23 -2.88 -1.89 -13.96
N GLN A 24 -3.08 -1.80 -12.64
CA GLN A 24 -4.28 -1.24 -12.05
C GLN A 24 -4.11 0.26 -11.81
N PRO A 25 -5.06 1.10 -12.26
CA PRO A 25 -4.93 2.56 -12.16
C PRO A 25 -4.96 3.09 -10.72
N TRP A 26 -5.43 2.27 -9.77
CA TRP A 26 -5.51 2.59 -8.35
C TRP A 26 -4.28 2.14 -7.56
N TYR A 27 -3.34 1.43 -8.18
CA TYR A 27 -2.13 0.95 -7.51
C TYR A 27 -0.92 1.79 -7.90
N HIS A 28 -0.16 2.24 -6.90
CA HIS A 28 0.93 3.20 -7.09
C HIS A 28 2.30 2.69 -6.67
N GLY A 29 2.44 1.37 -6.43
CA GLY A 29 3.71 0.80 -6.00
C GLY A 29 4.16 1.33 -4.64
N GLU A 30 5.47 1.40 -4.45
CA GLU A 30 6.08 1.99 -3.26
C GLU A 30 5.85 3.51 -3.24
N MET A 31 5.15 3.98 -2.21
CA MET A 31 4.79 5.39 -2.09
C MET A 31 4.64 5.77 -0.61
N GLU A 32 5.15 6.94 -0.26
CA GLU A 32 5.02 7.49 1.09
C GLU A 32 3.59 7.95 1.41
N ARG A 33 3.27 7.99 2.71
CA ARG A 33 1.96 8.46 3.20
C ARG A 33 1.65 9.88 2.72
N ALA A 34 2.61 10.80 2.84
CA ALA A 34 2.42 12.21 2.48
C ALA A 34 2.12 12.38 0.97
N THR A 35 2.83 11.64 0.11
CA THR A 35 2.57 11.63 -1.33
C THR A 35 1.16 11.15 -1.64
N ALA A 36 0.70 10.07 -0.99
CA ALA A 36 -0.65 9.59 -1.15
C ALA A 36 -1.70 10.63 -0.73
N GLU A 37 -1.53 11.26 0.43
CA GLU A 37 -2.43 12.33 0.91
C GLU A 37 -2.51 13.50 -0.08
N SER A 38 -1.40 13.89 -0.72
CA SER A 38 -1.40 14.96 -1.73
C SER A 38 -2.15 14.62 -3.02
N MET A 39 -2.33 13.34 -3.33
CA MET A 39 -3.00 12.86 -4.53
C MET A 39 -4.52 12.75 -4.34
N LEU A 40 -4.97 12.56 -3.10
CA LEU A 40 -6.38 12.40 -2.76
C LEU A 40 -7.00 13.77 -2.46
N ARG A 41 -8.00 14.17 -3.22
CA ARG A 41 -8.56 15.54 -3.18
C ARG A 41 -10.02 15.57 -2.76
N HIS A 42 -10.78 14.56 -3.17
CA HIS A 42 -12.23 14.52 -3.00
C HIS A 42 -12.65 13.34 -2.14
N GLU A 43 -13.82 13.47 -1.53
CA GLU A 43 -14.46 12.38 -0.80
C GLU A 43 -14.63 11.15 -1.72
N GLY A 44 -14.19 9.98 -1.26
CA GLY A 44 -14.21 8.75 -2.05
C GLY A 44 -12.98 8.54 -2.94
N ASP A 45 -12.06 9.50 -3.05
CA ASP A 45 -10.75 9.26 -3.68
C ASP A 45 -10.02 8.18 -2.87
N PHE A 46 -9.37 7.25 -3.57
CA PHE A 46 -8.56 6.21 -2.96
C PHE A 46 -7.39 5.78 -3.85
N LEU A 47 -6.38 5.18 -3.23
CA LEU A 47 -5.30 4.47 -3.89
C LEU A 47 -4.71 3.39 -2.97
N VAL A 48 -4.06 2.39 -3.57
CA VAL A 48 -3.30 1.36 -2.86
C VAL A 48 -1.81 1.60 -3.09
N ARG A 49 -1.03 1.53 -2.01
CA ARG A 49 0.44 1.70 -2.03
C ARG A 49 1.15 0.68 -1.16
N ALA A 50 2.39 0.37 -1.48
CA ALA A 50 3.33 -0.27 -0.58
C ALA A 50 4.02 0.80 0.29
N SER A 51 4.11 0.57 1.60
CA SER A 51 4.74 1.50 2.52
C SER A 51 6.27 1.28 2.57
N PRO A 52 7.11 2.29 2.32
CA PRO A 52 8.57 2.14 2.43
C PRO A 52 9.03 1.83 3.86
N ASN A 53 8.30 2.36 4.85
CA ASN A 53 8.64 2.29 6.28
C ASN A 53 7.93 1.16 7.03
N THR A 54 7.01 0.45 6.37
CA THR A 54 6.26 -0.67 6.97
C THR A 54 6.48 -1.87 6.08
N ALA A 55 7.47 -2.68 6.43
CA ALA A 55 7.81 -3.87 5.67
C ALA A 55 6.57 -4.75 5.45
N ASN A 56 6.54 -5.37 4.26
CA ASN A 56 5.61 -6.45 3.89
C ASN A 56 4.12 -6.10 3.72
N ASN A 57 3.70 -4.82 3.72
CA ASN A 57 2.27 -4.50 3.71
C ASN A 57 1.82 -3.50 2.64
N PHE A 58 0.65 -3.79 2.06
CA PHE A 58 -0.12 -2.83 1.26
C PHE A 58 -0.97 -1.94 2.17
N VAL A 59 -1.18 -0.71 1.73
CA VAL A 59 -1.97 0.30 2.43
C VAL A 59 -3.00 0.87 1.47
N LEU A 60 -4.27 0.80 1.84
CA LEU A 60 -5.35 1.53 1.18
C LEU A 60 -5.40 2.91 1.81
N SER A 61 -5.11 3.94 1.02
CA SER A 61 -5.24 5.34 1.42
C SER A 61 -6.46 5.92 0.74
N GLY A 62 -7.32 6.62 1.47
CA GLY A 62 -8.51 7.24 0.89
C GLY A 62 -9.05 8.38 1.73
N ILE A 63 -9.94 9.19 1.16
CA ILE A 63 -10.61 10.30 1.86
C ILE A 63 -11.99 9.83 2.28
N ALA A 64 -12.27 9.92 3.59
CA ALA A 64 -13.58 9.67 4.15
C ALA A 64 -13.90 10.66 5.27
N ASN A 65 -15.08 11.27 5.21
CA ASN A 65 -15.50 12.39 6.02
C ASN A 65 -14.51 13.57 5.94
N SER A 66 -14.00 13.88 4.75
CA SER A 66 -13.01 14.94 4.50
C SER A 66 -11.67 14.76 5.26
N VAL A 67 -11.38 13.54 5.71
CA VAL A 67 -10.13 13.20 6.41
C VAL A 67 -9.45 12.03 5.69
N ALA A 68 -8.13 12.11 5.54
CA ALA A 68 -7.33 11.01 5.03
C ALA A 68 -7.33 9.84 6.02
N LYS A 69 -7.67 8.65 5.50
CA LYS A 69 -7.63 7.39 6.25
C LYS A 69 -6.69 6.41 5.55
N HIS A 70 -6.01 5.60 6.36
CA HIS A 70 -5.05 4.62 5.88
C HIS A 70 -5.33 3.28 6.54
N PHE A 71 -5.66 2.27 5.74
CA PHE A 71 -5.95 0.93 6.20
C PHE A 71 -4.84 -0.01 5.74
N LEU A 72 -4.25 -0.75 6.69
CA LEU A 72 -3.35 -1.85 6.34
C LEU A 72 -4.18 -2.98 5.73
N LEU A 73 -3.67 -3.52 4.64
CA LEU A 73 -4.33 -4.57 3.89
C LEU A 73 -3.58 -5.87 4.17
N LEU A 74 -4.08 -6.56 5.18
CA LEU A 74 -3.65 -7.91 5.56
C LEU A 74 -4.56 -8.91 4.86
N ASP A 75 -4.07 -10.11 4.61
CA ASP A 75 -4.93 -11.23 4.25
C ASP A 75 -5.27 -12.09 5.49
N GLU A 76 -5.81 -13.29 5.23
CA GLU A 76 -6.12 -14.31 6.22
C GLU A 76 -4.90 -15.04 6.84
N ASN A 77 -3.68 -14.93 6.28
CA ASN A 77 -2.45 -15.61 6.74
C ASN A 77 -1.17 -14.73 6.75
N ASP A 78 -1.31 -13.41 6.72
CA ASP A 78 -0.29 -12.41 6.37
C ASP A 78 0.39 -12.51 4.95
N GLN A 79 -0.23 -13.14 3.93
CA GLN A 79 0.39 -13.49 2.62
C GLN A 79 -0.35 -13.18 1.28
N LYS A 80 -1.68 -12.99 1.24
CA LYS A 80 -2.51 -13.02 0.01
C LYS A 80 -3.65 -12.00 -0.02
N VAL A 81 -3.37 -10.78 -0.44
CA VAL A 81 -4.42 -9.75 -0.46
C VAL A 81 -5.26 -9.85 -1.75
N LYS A 82 -6.53 -10.25 -1.59
CA LYS A 82 -7.54 -10.19 -2.66
C LYS A 82 -8.39 -8.94 -2.45
N PHE A 83 -8.28 -7.98 -3.36
CA PHE A 83 -9.13 -6.80 -3.38
C PHE A 83 -10.29 -7.01 -4.35
N PHE A 84 -11.51 -7.03 -3.82
CA PHE A 84 -12.72 -6.77 -4.60
C PHE A 84 -13.23 -5.41 -4.13
N LEU A 85 -13.09 -4.40 -4.98
CA LEU A 85 -13.83 -3.15 -4.86
C LEU A 85 -15.11 -3.27 -5.71
#